data_AF-A0A657AVY7-F1
#
_entry.id   AF-A0A657AVY7-F1
#
_cell.length_a   1.000
_cell.length_b   1.000
_cell.length_c   1.000
_cell.angle_alpha   90.00
_cell.angle_beta   90.00
_cell.angle_gamma   90.00
#
_symmetry.space_group_name_H-M   'P 1'
#
loop_
_entity.id
_entity.type
_entity.pdbx_description
1 polymer ?
#
loop_
_entity_poly.entity_id
_entity_poly.type
_entity_poly.pdbx_seq_one_letter_code
_entity_poly.pdbx_strand_id
1 'polypeptide(L)'
;MKKSIYAATLFTLLATNILSITSSKFYDLLASAMTHIPISNLMRDSKSAQAKLIKQENKKLKTENAKVKKQQARIKANAKHARAISSRAKTRIAKNITANTAALVPSSVPIIGIAANVAMTSSDVITGCQTMNELDALESLLTLDEPVSEIDKLCGIELPSTEQVTKEALIMLKEYSSRTEQSFDETIDKLMKYLFSDN
;
A
#
# COMPACT_ATOMS: atom_id res chain seq x y z
N MET A 1 19.65 68.64 -29.84
CA MET A 1 20.54 67.70 -29.12
C MET A 1 20.55 66.30 -29.73
N LYS A 2 19.43 65.60 -29.90
CA LYS A 2 19.40 64.22 -30.44
C LYS A 2 20.09 64.03 -31.80
N LYS A 3 19.88 64.95 -32.76
CA LYS A 3 20.51 64.89 -34.10
C LYS A 3 22.05 64.98 -34.08
N SER A 4 22.63 65.72 -33.13
CA SER A 4 24.08 65.87 -32.97
C SER A 4 24.70 64.61 -32.34
N ILE A 5 23.98 63.96 -31.41
CA ILE A 5 24.41 62.67 -30.84
C ILE A 5 24.40 61.58 -31.92
N TYR A 6 23.35 61.51 -32.75
CA TYR A 6 23.30 60.55 -33.86
C TYR A 6 24.42 60.80 -34.87
N ALA A 7 24.65 62.05 -35.27
CA ALA A 7 25.74 62.40 -36.19
C ALA A 7 27.12 62.01 -35.61
N ALA A 8 27.36 62.29 -34.33
CA ALA A 8 28.60 61.90 -33.65
C ALA A 8 28.78 60.37 -33.63
N THR A 9 27.76 59.61 -33.22
CA THR A 9 27.83 58.13 -33.20
C THR A 9 28.12 57.54 -34.57
N LEU A 10 27.50 58.08 -35.63
CA LEU A 10 27.65 57.62 -37.00
C LEU A 10 29.06 57.93 -37.54
N PHE A 11 29.62 59.09 -37.17
CA PHE A 11 30.99 59.45 -37.50
C PHE A 11 32.02 58.56 -36.79
N THR A 12 31.82 58.24 -35.50
CA THR A 12 32.67 57.28 -34.78
C THR A 12 32.60 55.88 -35.39
N LEU A 13 31.42 55.41 -35.79
CA LEU A 13 31.25 54.11 -36.43
C LEU A 13 31.97 54.05 -37.78
N LEU A 14 31.87 55.11 -38.60
CA LEU A 14 32.57 55.20 -39.88
C LEU A 14 34.09 55.28 -39.70
N ALA A 15 34.56 56.15 -38.81
CA ALA A 15 35.99 56.32 -38.53
C ALA A 15 36.61 55.03 -37.99
N THR A 16 35.89 54.31 -37.12
CA THR A 16 36.34 53.02 -36.57
C THR A 16 36.41 51.95 -37.66
N ASN A 17 35.45 51.89 -38.59
CA ASN A 17 35.49 50.95 -39.72
C ASN A 17 36.68 51.22 -40.65
N ILE A 18 36.93 52.50 -40.98
CA ILE A 18 38.03 52.91 -41.85
C ILE A 18 39.38 52.60 -41.18
N LEU A 19 39.57 52.99 -39.91
CA LEU A 19 40.81 52.71 -39.17
C LEU A 19 41.08 51.21 -39.00
N SER A 20 40.03 50.41 -38.80
CA SER A 20 40.15 48.96 -38.65
C SER A 20 40.62 48.27 -39.94
N ILE A 21 40.25 48.79 -41.10
CA ILE A 21 40.67 48.27 -42.40
C ILE A 21 42.07 48.81 -42.79
N THR A 22 42.38 50.06 -42.44
CA THR A 22 43.64 50.72 -42.85
C THR A 22 44.82 50.46 -41.91
N SER A 23 44.58 50.05 -40.66
CA SER A 23 45.65 49.86 -39.67
C SER A 23 45.55 48.51 -38.97
N SER A 24 46.51 47.62 -39.26
CA SER A 24 46.66 46.34 -38.56
C SER A 24 46.89 46.52 -37.06
N LYS A 25 47.60 47.57 -36.64
CA LYS A 25 47.84 47.88 -35.22
C LYS A 25 46.57 48.27 -34.48
N PHE A 26 45.66 48.99 -35.15
CA PHE A 26 44.37 49.34 -34.56
C PHE A 26 43.47 48.11 -34.44
N TYR A 27 43.49 47.24 -35.46
CA TYR A 27 42.80 45.94 -35.40
C TYR A 27 43.30 45.07 -34.24
N ASP A 28 44.62 44.96 -34.07
CA ASP A 28 45.24 44.18 -32.98
C ASP A 28 44.91 44.76 -31.60
N LEU A 29 44.92 46.09 -31.46
CA LEU A 29 44.51 46.77 -30.22
C LEU A 29 43.03 46.57 -29.93
N LEU A 30 42.17 46.65 -30.94
CA LEU A 30 40.72 46.43 -30.80
C LEU A 30 40.43 44.96 -30.42
N ALA A 31 41.10 44.01 -31.07
CA ALA A 31 40.99 42.58 -30.76
C ALA A 31 41.50 42.28 -29.34
N SER A 32 42.63 42.86 -28.94
CA SER A 32 43.19 42.75 -27.59
C SER A 32 42.30 43.41 -26.52
N ALA A 33 41.64 44.52 -26.84
CA ALA A 33 40.65 45.12 -25.97
C ALA A 33 39.39 44.24 -25.87
N MET A 34 38.97 43.60 -26.97
CA MET A 34 37.80 42.73 -26.98
C MET A 34 38.00 41.44 -26.17
N THR A 35 39.21 40.88 -26.12
CA THR A 35 39.52 39.70 -25.29
C THR A 35 39.47 39.98 -23.79
N HIS A 36 39.60 41.24 -23.37
CA HIS A 36 39.47 41.67 -21.97
C HIS A 36 38.02 41.91 -21.54
N ILE A 37 37.06 41.90 -22.47
CA ILE A 37 35.64 42.03 -22.14
C ILE A 37 35.06 40.64 -21.93
N PRO A 38 34.49 40.32 -20.76
CA PRO A 38 33.85 39.03 -20.53
C PRO A 38 32.48 38.97 -21.24
N ILE A 39 32.50 38.78 -22.56
CA ILE A 39 31.31 38.71 -23.43
C ILE A 39 30.36 37.58 -22.97
N SER A 40 30.89 36.53 -22.34
CA SER A 40 30.13 35.44 -21.74
C SER A 40 29.17 35.90 -20.63
N ASN A 41 29.55 36.91 -19.83
CA ASN A 41 28.71 37.46 -18.77
C ASN A 41 27.62 38.39 -19.34
N LEU A 42 27.96 39.19 -20.35
CA LEU A 42 27.03 40.07 -21.08
C LEU A 42 25.95 39.29 -21.85
N MET A 43 26.32 38.16 -22.46
CA MET A 43 25.36 37.27 -23.14
C MET A 43 24.43 36.56 -22.16
N ARG A 44 24.92 36.19 -20.96
CA ARG A 44 24.12 35.57 -19.87
C ARG A 44 23.02 36.50 -19.35
N ASP A 45 23.31 37.80 -19.24
CA ASP A 45 22.36 38.80 -18.75
C ASP A 45 21.43 39.37 -19.84
N SER A 46 21.56 38.91 -21.08
CA SER A 46 20.63 39.30 -22.13
C SER A 46 19.23 38.73 -21.87
N LYS A 47 18.20 39.55 -22.14
CA LYS A 47 16.79 39.14 -22.01
C LYS A 47 16.46 37.89 -22.85
N SER A 48 17.14 37.69 -23.99
CA SER A 48 16.95 36.53 -24.86
C SER A 48 17.57 35.25 -24.27
N ALA A 49 18.75 35.33 -23.64
CA ALA A 49 19.36 34.21 -22.94
C ALA A 49 18.55 33.81 -21.70
N GLN A 50 18.13 34.78 -20.89
CA GLN A 50 17.25 34.52 -19.74
C GLN A 50 15.89 33.92 -20.17
N ALA A 51 15.25 34.44 -21.22
CA ALA A 51 13.99 33.87 -21.72
C ALA A 51 14.17 32.42 -22.20
N LYS A 52 15.32 32.09 -22.80
CA LYS A 52 15.64 30.72 -23.22
C LYS A 52 15.86 29.79 -22.02
N LEU A 53 16.57 30.25 -20.99
CA LEU A 53 16.77 29.52 -19.73
C LEU A 53 15.43 29.25 -19.03
N ILE A 54 14.61 30.29 -18.84
CA ILE A 54 13.29 30.17 -18.22
C ILE A 54 12.39 29.20 -19.01
N LYS A 55 12.46 29.21 -20.34
CA LYS A 55 11.71 28.27 -21.19
C LYS A 55 12.20 26.84 -21.03
N GLN A 56 13.52 26.63 -20.92
CA GLN A 56 14.11 25.32 -20.66
C GLN A 56 13.75 24.79 -19.27
N GLU A 57 13.84 25.62 -18.24
CA GLU A 57 13.43 25.28 -16.87
C GLU A 57 11.94 24.98 -16.79
N ASN A 58 11.08 25.79 -17.40
CA ASN A 58 9.64 25.50 -17.47
C ASN A 58 9.35 24.18 -18.17
N LYS A 59 10.09 23.84 -19.23
CA LYS A 59 9.96 22.54 -19.90
C LYS A 59 10.38 21.40 -18.96
N LYS A 60 11.49 21.57 -18.23
CA LYS A 60 11.97 20.59 -17.24
C LYS A 60 10.96 20.41 -16.10
N LEU A 61 10.50 21.51 -15.49
CA LEU A 61 9.49 21.53 -14.45
C LEU A 61 8.17 20.91 -14.91
N LYS A 62 7.74 21.12 -16.16
CA LYS A 62 6.56 20.44 -16.72
C LYS A 62 6.77 18.93 -16.80
N THR A 63 7.95 18.48 -17.23
CA THR A 63 8.26 17.04 -17.27
C THR A 63 8.36 16.43 -15.88
N GLU A 64 8.94 17.13 -14.90
CA GLU A 64 9.01 16.69 -13.52
C GLU A 64 7.64 16.65 -12.85
N ASN A 65 6.81 17.69 -13.03
CA ASN A 65 5.43 17.70 -12.56
C ASN A 65 4.61 16.55 -13.16
N ALA A 66 4.80 16.24 -14.45
CA ALA A 66 4.13 15.09 -15.07
C ALA A 66 4.59 13.77 -14.45
N LYS A 67 5.89 13.62 -14.13
CA LYS A 67 6.43 12.45 -13.43
C LYS A 67 5.86 12.33 -12.01
N VAL A 68 5.85 13.42 -11.24
CA VAL A 68 5.30 13.46 -9.88
C VAL A 68 3.81 13.12 -9.89
N LYS A 69 3.01 13.69 -10.80
CA LYS A 69 1.59 13.34 -10.96
C LYS A 69 1.41 11.85 -11.28
N LYS A 70 2.25 11.28 -12.15
CA LYS A 70 2.21 9.84 -12.46
C LYS A 70 2.59 8.98 -11.26
N GLN A 71 3.58 9.39 -10.47
CA GLN A 71 3.97 8.72 -9.23
C GLN A 71 2.85 8.80 -8.19
N GLN A 72 2.24 9.95 -7.98
CA GLN A 72 1.08 10.12 -7.09
C GLN A 72 -0.09 9.25 -7.52
N ALA A 73 -0.40 9.16 -8.82
CA ALA A 73 -1.45 8.28 -9.32
C ALA A 73 -1.14 6.80 -9.03
N ARG A 74 0.13 6.38 -9.18
CA ARG A 74 0.58 5.02 -8.82
C ARG A 74 0.46 4.76 -7.32
N ILE A 75 0.87 5.70 -6.47
CA ILE A 75 0.76 5.57 -5.01
C ILE A 75 -0.71 5.42 -4.61
N LYS A 76 -1.61 6.24 -5.18
CA LYS A 76 -3.05 6.13 -4.94
C LYS A 76 -3.63 4.78 -5.40
N ALA A 77 -3.22 4.30 -6.56
CA ALA A 77 -3.65 2.98 -7.06
C ALA A 77 -3.16 1.86 -6.15
N ASN A 78 -1.89 1.90 -5.74
CA ASN A 78 -1.30 0.92 -4.83
C ASN A 78 -1.98 0.95 -3.45
N ALA A 79 -2.28 2.13 -2.92
CA ALA A 79 -3.04 2.29 -1.68
C ALA A 79 -4.43 1.64 -1.79
N LYS A 80 -5.15 1.84 -2.90
CA LYS A 80 -6.44 1.18 -3.16
C LYS A 80 -6.30 -0.35 -3.22
N HIS A 81 -5.25 -0.87 -3.85
CA HIS A 81 -4.98 -2.30 -3.88
C HIS A 81 -4.64 -2.86 -2.49
N ALA A 82 -3.80 -2.18 -1.73
CA ALA A 82 -3.45 -2.55 -0.35
C ALA A 82 -4.70 -2.62 0.54
N ARG A 83 -5.63 -1.65 0.42
CA ARG A 83 -6.92 -1.69 1.12
C ARG A 83 -7.75 -2.91 0.75
N ALA A 84 -7.92 -3.18 -0.55
CA ALA A 84 -8.68 -4.34 -1.00
C ALA A 84 -8.08 -5.66 -0.47
N ILE A 85 -6.76 -5.75 -0.36
CA ILE A 85 -6.08 -6.91 0.26
C ILE A 85 -6.36 -6.95 1.77
N SER A 86 -6.21 -5.83 2.47
CA SER A 86 -6.44 -5.75 3.93
C SER A 86 -7.89 -6.10 4.30
N SER A 87 -8.89 -5.59 3.58
CA SER A 87 -10.29 -5.90 3.80
C SER A 87 -10.58 -7.39 3.58
N ARG A 88 -10.05 -7.98 2.49
CA ARG A 88 -10.17 -9.44 2.25
C ARG A 88 -9.48 -10.26 3.34
N ALA A 89 -8.35 -9.79 3.86
CA ALA A 89 -7.65 -10.43 4.96
C ALA A 89 -8.49 -10.39 6.24
N LYS A 90 -9.04 -9.24 6.62
CA LYS A 90 -9.97 -9.07 7.76
C LYS A 90 -11.13 -10.06 7.65
N THR A 91 -11.83 -10.11 6.51
CA THR A 91 -12.96 -11.04 6.29
C THR A 91 -12.53 -12.51 6.42
N ARG A 92 -11.36 -12.87 5.90
CA ARG A 92 -10.86 -14.25 5.99
C ARG A 92 -10.48 -14.63 7.42
N ILE A 93 -9.82 -13.75 8.14
CA ILE A 93 -9.45 -13.94 9.55
C ILE A 93 -10.71 -14.14 10.38
N ALA A 94 -11.69 -13.24 10.24
CA ALA A 94 -12.97 -13.35 10.93
C ALA A 94 -13.66 -14.68 10.64
N LYS A 95 -13.80 -15.04 9.35
CA LYS A 95 -14.44 -16.31 8.95
C LYS A 95 -13.73 -17.53 9.52
N ASN A 96 -12.40 -17.56 9.50
CA ASN A 96 -11.63 -18.71 9.99
C ASN A 96 -11.72 -18.85 11.51
N ILE A 97 -11.63 -17.75 12.25
CA ILE A 97 -11.75 -17.80 13.72
C ILE A 97 -13.16 -18.18 14.13
N THR A 98 -14.20 -17.60 13.52
CA THR A 98 -15.59 -17.98 13.78
C THR A 98 -15.84 -19.46 13.46
N ALA A 99 -15.26 -19.98 12.38
CA ALA A 99 -15.35 -21.41 12.06
C ALA A 99 -14.62 -22.29 13.08
N ASN A 100 -13.43 -21.86 13.55
CA ASN A 100 -12.66 -22.58 14.56
C ASN A 100 -13.37 -22.59 15.93
N THR A 101 -13.92 -21.46 16.36
CA THR A 101 -14.71 -21.36 17.60
C THR A 101 -15.96 -22.23 17.53
N ALA A 102 -16.65 -22.25 16.39
CA ALA A 102 -17.82 -23.11 16.19
C ALA A 102 -17.46 -24.61 16.18
N ALA A 103 -16.27 -24.96 15.70
CA ALA A 103 -15.79 -26.34 15.65
C ALA A 103 -15.32 -26.88 17.02
N LEU A 104 -15.11 -26.01 18.03
CA LEU A 104 -14.60 -26.38 19.35
C LEU A 104 -15.53 -27.36 20.09
N VAL A 105 -16.84 -27.17 19.93
CA VAL A 105 -17.89 -27.94 20.60
C VAL A 105 -18.02 -29.37 20.05
N PRO A 106 -18.20 -29.60 18.73
CA PRO A 106 -18.39 -30.96 18.20
C PRO A 106 -17.09 -31.78 18.07
N SER A 107 -15.92 -31.15 18.06
CA SER A 107 -14.66 -31.78 17.61
C SER A 107 -13.66 -32.09 18.73
N SER A 108 -14.07 -32.01 20.01
CA SER A 108 -13.15 -32.14 21.15
C SER A 108 -12.70 -33.59 21.37
N VAL A 109 -11.77 -34.04 20.52
CA VAL A 109 -11.05 -35.32 20.63
C VAL A 109 -10.04 -35.26 21.79
N PRO A 110 -9.86 -36.35 22.55
CA PRO A 110 -10.63 -36.68 23.77
C PRO A 110 -10.73 -35.53 24.80
N ILE A 111 -11.58 -35.70 25.84
CA ILE A 111 -11.83 -34.72 26.93
C ILE A 111 -10.54 -34.07 27.49
N ILE A 112 -9.45 -34.83 27.55
CA ILE A 112 -8.14 -34.39 28.04
C ILE A 112 -7.59 -33.19 27.24
N GLY A 113 -7.93 -33.06 25.96
CA GLY A 113 -7.48 -31.97 25.07
C GLY A 113 -8.34 -30.71 25.11
N ILE A 114 -9.45 -30.69 25.85
CA ILE A 114 -10.42 -29.57 25.81
C ILE A 114 -9.79 -28.26 26.30
N ALA A 115 -9.06 -28.30 27.42
CA ALA A 115 -8.43 -27.10 27.97
C ALA A 115 -7.39 -26.49 27.01
N ALA A 116 -6.62 -27.34 26.32
CA ALA A 116 -5.63 -26.89 25.34
C ALA A 116 -6.30 -26.25 24.11
N ASN A 117 -7.39 -26.83 23.60
CA ASN A 117 -8.14 -26.28 22.47
C ASN A 117 -8.81 -24.95 22.83
N VAL A 118 -9.47 -24.86 23.99
CA VAL A 118 -10.09 -23.61 24.46
C VAL A 118 -9.03 -22.51 24.63
N ALA A 119 -7.87 -22.84 25.21
CA ALA A 119 -6.76 -21.91 25.33
C ALA A 119 -6.23 -21.45 23.96
N MET A 120 -6.02 -22.38 23.02
CA MET A 120 -5.57 -22.06 21.67
C MET A 120 -6.57 -21.15 20.93
N THR A 121 -7.86 -21.48 20.96
CA THR A 121 -8.89 -20.67 20.32
C THR A 121 -9.04 -19.30 20.97
N SER A 122 -8.88 -19.19 22.29
CA SER A 122 -8.84 -17.88 22.95
C SER A 122 -7.66 -17.04 22.49
N SER A 123 -6.49 -17.65 22.33
CA SER A 123 -5.29 -16.99 21.78
C SER A 123 -5.48 -16.57 20.32
N ASP A 124 -6.15 -17.40 19.50
CA ASP A 124 -6.47 -17.09 18.11
C ASP A 124 -7.40 -15.88 18.00
N VAL A 125 -8.42 -15.80 18.86
CA VAL A 125 -9.34 -14.64 18.93
C VAL A 125 -8.57 -13.37 19.32
N ILE A 126 -7.75 -13.42 20.38
CA ILE A 126 -6.97 -12.26 20.85
C ILE A 126 -6.01 -11.77 19.75
N THR A 127 -5.26 -12.69 19.15
CA THR A 127 -4.27 -12.35 18.10
C THR A 127 -4.96 -11.86 16.84
N GLY A 128 -6.09 -12.47 16.48
CA GLY A 128 -6.93 -12.04 15.36
C GLY A 128 -7.47 -10.62 15.56
N CYS A 129 -7.92 -10.29 16.78
CA CYS A 129 -8.35 -8.95 17.17
C CYS A 129 -7.24 -7.90 17.01
N GLN A 130 -6.05 -8.19 17.53
CA GLN A 130 -4.90 -7.30 17.38
C GLN A 130 -4.56 -7.09 15.89
N THR A 131 -4.56 -8.15 15.11
CA THR A 131 -4.29 -8.07 13.66
C THR A 131 -5.35 -7.23 12.94
N MET A 132 -6.64 -7.37 13.27
CA MET A 132 -7.69 -6.55 12.67
C MET A 132 -7.54 -5.07 13.03
N ASN A 133 -7.15 -4.76 14.26
CA ASN A 133 -6.88 -3.40 14.70
C ASN A 133 -5.68 -2.78 13.97
N GLU A 134 -4.60 -3.54 13.78
CA GLU A 134 -3.44 -3.09 12.98
C GLU A 134 -3.81 -2.86 11.51
N LEU A 135 -4.70 -3.68 10.95
CA LEU A 135 -5.19 -3.49 9.58
C LEU A 135 -6.15 -2.30 9.45
N ASP A 136 -6.94 -1.97 10.49
CA ASP A 136 -7.73 -0.73 10.56
C ASP A 136 -6.81 0.50 10.64
N ALA A 137 -5.78 0.44 11.49
CA ALA A 137 -4.77 1.49 11.59
C ALA A 137 -4.02 1.69 10.27
N LEU A 138 -3.61 0.61 9.59
CA LEU A 138 -2.98 0.67 8.28
C LEU A 138 -3.91 1.29 7.23
N GLU A 139 -5.20 0.94 7.25
CA GLU A 139 -6.18 1.52 6.34
C GLU A 139 -6.34 3.02 6.55
N SER A 140 -6.39 3.47 7.82
CA SER A 140 -6.45 4.89 8.19
C SER A 140 -5.24 5.71 7.71
N LEU A 141 -4.05 5.12 7.71
CA LEU A 141 -2.83 5.78 7.18
C LEU A 141 -2.85 5.88 5.65
N LEU A 142 -3.61 5.02 4.98
CA LEU A 142 -3.76 5.00 3.53
C LEU A 142 -4.90 5.92 3.06
N THR A 143 -5.80 6.38 3.95
CA THR A 143 -7.03 7.17 3.66
C THR A 143 -7.00 8.59 4.24
N LEU A 144 -7.94 9.43 3.79
CA LEU A 144 -8.45 10.58 4.55
C LEU A 144 -9.85 10.30 5.17
N ASP A 145 -10.42 9.12 4.89
CA ASP A 145 -11.74 8.68 5.36
C ASP A 145 -11.59 7.71 6.54
N GLU A 146 -12.61 7.66 7.41
CA GLU A 146 -12.65 6.73 8.54
C GLU A 146 -12.68 5.27 8.07
N PRO A 147 -11.90 4.38 8.70
CA PRO A 147 -11.95 2.95 8.43
C PRO A 147 -13.32 2.37 8.83
N VAL A 148 -13.90 1.53 7.98
CA VAL A 148 -15.09 0.74 8.34
C VAL A 148 -14.62 -0.40 9.22
N SER A 149 -14.72 -0.22 10.53
CA SER A 149 -14.27 -1.22 11.50
C SER A 149 -15.26 -2.39 11.58
N GLU A 150 -14.76 -3.60 11.34
CA GLU A 150 -15.49 -4.85 11.61
C GLU A 150 -14.92 -5.59 12.84
N ILE A 151 -14.10 -4.91 13.65
CA ILE A 151 -13.41 -5.48 14.81
C ILE A 151 -14.39 -6.13 15.79
N ASP A 152 -15.55 -5.52 16.00
CA ASP A 152 -16.56 -5.99 16.96
C ASP A 152 -17.10 -7.39 16.64
N LYS A 153 -17.14 -7.79 15.36
CA LYS A 153 -17.63 -9.13 14.98
C LYS A 153 -16.71 -10.26 15.43
N LEU A 154 -15.40 -9.99 15.49
CA LEU A 154 -14.41 -10.97 15.92
C LEU A 154 -14.15 -10.88 17.42
N CYS A 155 -14.02 -9.66 17.94
CA CYS A 155 -13.63 -9.41 19.32
C CYS A 155 -14.77 -9.52 20.33
N GLY A 156 -16.02 -9.52 19.85
CA GLY A 156 -17.20 -9.78 20.65
C GLY A 156 -17.60 -11.26 20.74
N ILE A 157 -16.79 -12.20 20.23
CA ILE A 157 -17.13 -13.63 20.31
C ILE A 157 -16.97 -14.11 21.77
N GLU A 158 -18.06 -14.54 22.38
CA GLU A 158 -18.03 -15.26 23.66
C GLU A 158 -17.53 -16.69 23.43
N LEU A 159 -16.39 -17.02 24.03
CA LEU A 159 -15.85 -18.39 24.02
C LEU A 159 -16.55 -19.24 25.09
N PRO A 160 -16.96 -20.48 24.76
CA PRO A 160 -17.52 -21.39 25.74
C PRO A 160 -16.47 -21.78 26.78
N SER A 161 -16.90 -21.96 28.03
CA SER A 161 -15.99 -22.39 29.10
C SER A 161 -15.56 -23.84 28.90
N THR A 162 -14.41 -24.22 29.48
CA THR A 162 -13.93 -25.61 29.44
C THR A 162 -14.97 -26.59 29.97
N GLU A 163 -15.74 -26.20 30.99
CA GLU A 163 -16.82 -27.00 31.58
C GLU A 163 -17.99 -27.19 30.61
N GLN A 164 -18.37 -26.14 29.88
CA GLN A 164 -19.43 -26.21 28.86
C GLN A 164 -19.02 -27.17 27.73
N VAL A 165 -17.81 -26.99 27.19
CA VAL A 165 -17.28 -27.87 26.13
C VAL A 165 -17.16 -29.32 26.63
N THR A 166 -16.74 -29.53 27.88
CA THR A 166 -16.66 -30.87 28.48
C THR A 166 -18.04 -31.51 28.62
N LYS A 167 -19.05 -30.76 29.06
CA LYS A 167 -20.42 -31.26 29.19
C LYS A 167 -21.01 -31.66 27.85
N GLU A 168 -20.84 -30.83 26.81
CA GLU A 168 -21.31 -31.13 25.46
C GLU A 168 -20.56 -32.32 24.84
N ALA A 169 -19.24 -32.40 25.01
CA ALA A 169 -18.45 -33.55 24.60
C ALA A 169 -18.93 -34.86 25.27
N LEU A 170 -19.25 -34.81 26.56
CA LEU A 170 -19.80 -35.95 27.30
C LEU A 170 -21.19 -36.37 26.79
N ILE A 171 -22.06 -35.41 26.44
CA ILE A 171 -23.38 -35.70 25.86
C ILE A 171 -23.22 -36.41 24.51
N MET A 172 -22.35 -35.91 23.63
CA MET A 172 -22.09 -36.53 22.34
C MET A 172 -21.48 -37.93 22.47
N LEU A 173 -20.53 -38.11 23.40
CA LEU A 173 -19.96 -39.43 23.69
C LEU A 173 -21.01 -40.41 24.22
N LYS A 174 -21.92 -39.94 25.08
CA LYS A 174 -23.04 -40.77 25.58
C LYS A 174 -24.01 -41.14 24.48
N GLU A 175 -24.37 -40.20 23.60
CA GLU A 175 -25.23 -40.48 22.44
C GLU A 175 -24.57 -41.49 21.50
N TYR A 176 -23.29 -41.29 21.18
CA TYR A 176 -22.52 -42.22 20.35
C TYR A 176 -22.44 -43.62 20.95
N SER A 177 -22.17 -43.72 22.26
CA SER A 177 -22.17 -45.00 23.00
C SER A 177 -23.53 -45.68 22.94
N SER A 178 -24.62 -44.96 23.17
CA SER A 178 -25.97 -45.54 23.13
C SER A 178 -26.36 -46.01 21.73
N ARG A 179 -25.95 -45.27 20.70
CA ARG A 179 -26.22 -45.59 19.29
C ARG A 179 -25.42 -46.80 18.82
N THR A 180 -24.18 -46.94 19.29
CA THR A 180 -23.35 -48.13 19.01
C THR A 180 -23.88 -49.36 19.72
N GLU A 181 -24.31 -49.25 20.98
CA GLU A 181 -24.94 -50.34 21.73
C GLU A 181 -26.25 -50.80 21.06
N GLN A 182 -27.13 -49.87 20.69
CA GLN A 182 -28.36 -50.18 19.97
C GLN A 182 -28.11 -50.82 18.59
N SER A 183 -27.11 -50.33 17.84
CA SER A 183 -26.72 -50.94 16.57
C SER A 183 -26.17 -52.35 16.75
N PHE A 184 -25.46 -52.61 17.85
CA PHE A 184 -24.94 -53.93 18.16
C PHE A 184 -26.07 -54.89 18.53
N ASP A 185 -26.99 -54.47 19.39
CA ASP A 185 -28.19 -55.24 19.75
C ASP A 185 -29.07 -55.55 18.54
N GLU A 186 -29.28 -54.58 17.64
CA GLU A 186 -30.06 -54.81 16.41
C GLU A 186 -29.34 -55.79 15.46
N THR A 187 -28.01 -55.74 15.43
CA THR A 187 -27.20 -56.68 14.64
C THR A 187 -27.24 -58.08 15.24
N ILE A 188 -27.13 -58.20 16.57
CA ILE A 188 -27.26 -59.47 17.30
C ILE A 188 -28.66 -60.05 17.11
N ASP A 189 -29.73 -59.26 17.24
CA ASP A 189 -31.11 -59.71 17.04
C ASP A 189 -31.34 -60.21 15.61
N LYS A 190 -30.84 -59.50 14.60
CA LYS A 190 -30.88 -59.96 13.20
C LYS A 190 -30.07 -61.24 13.00
N LEU A 191 -28.89 -61.36 13.60
CA LEU A 191 -28.05 -62.54 13.51
C LEU A 191 -28.70 -63.75 14.20
N MET A 192 -29.28 -63.55 15.39
CA MET A 192 -30.02 -64.57 16.13
C MET A 192 -31.25 -65.02 15.35
N LYS A 193 -32.01 -64.08 14.76
CA LYS A 193 -33.11 -64.45 13.85
C LYS A 193 -32.60 -65.23 12.64
N TYR A 194 -31.46 -64.88 12.05
CA TYR A 194 -30.93 -65.60 10.89
C TYR A 194 -30.38 -67.00 11.25
N LEU A 195 -29.77 -67.16 12.43
CA LEU A 195 -29.15 -68.40 12.90
C LEU A 195 -30.12 -69.37 13.57
N PHE A 196 -31.17 -68.85 14.21
CA PHE A 196 -32.19 -69.65 14.90
C PHE A 196 -33.53 -69.68 14.17
N SER A 197 -33.65 -69.02 13.01
CA SER A 197 -34.69 -69.28 12.02
C SER A 197 -34.22 -70.38 11.06
N ASP A 198 -33.96 -71.58 11.59
CA ASP A 198 -33.88 -72.77 10.75
C ASP A 198 -35.29 -73.24 10.40
N ASN A 199 -35.42 -73.86 9.22
CA ASN A 199 -36.32 -74.97 8.88
C ASN A 199 -37.77 -74.95 9.41
#